data_AF-X1NZ99-F1
#
_entry.id   AF-X1NZ99-F1
#
_cell.length_a   1.000
_cell.length_b   1.000
_cell.length_c   1.000
_cell.angle_alpha   90.00
_cell.angle_beta   90.00
_cell.angle_gamma   90.00
#
_symmetry.space_group_name_H-M   'P 1'
#
loop_
_entity.id
_entity.type
_entity.pdbx_description
1 polymer ?
#
loop_
_entity_poly.entity_id
_entity_poly.type
_entity_poly.pdbx_seq_one_letter_code
_entity_poly.pdbx_strand_id
1 'polypeptide(L)'
;MSHKDEQEYHSSQIKSLQEQYNKLQRRLDRIYIDKLDEVVTTEFYQEKTNEWKNEQNNILVNINKHKDANTNYFEKGIKILELAQKAYSTYLEQNNTGKRNLLNILLSNCTLNDGNLYPTYRKPFDLLAKGLSRSNWLPG
;
A
#
# COMPACT_ATOMS: atom_id res chain seq x y z
N MET A 1 -0.72 -3.80 14.84
CA MET A 1 -0.05 -2.69 14.12
C MET A 1 -1.12 -1.74 13.65
N SER A 2 -1.04 -0.49 14.07
CA SER A 2 -1.99 0.56 13.70
C SER A 2 -1.71 1.02 12.26
N HIS A 3 -2.73 1.47 11.52
CA HIS A 3 -2.58 2.07 10.19
C HIS A 3 -1.56 3.22 10.16
N LYS A 4 -1.45 3.93 11.28
CA LYS A 4 -0.48 5.00 11.49
C LYS A 4 0.95 4.46 11.48
N ASP A 5 1.19 3.31 12.09
CA ASP A 5 2.53 2.68 12.17
C ASP A 5 2.99 2.22 10.78
N GLU A 6 2.08 1.68 9.96
CA GLU A 6 2.37 1.23 8.60
C GLU A 6 2.67 2.42 7.66
N GLN A 7 1.90 3.51 7.79
CA GLN A 7 2.13 4.75 7.04
C GLN A 7 3.45 5.45 7.43
N GLU A 8 3.77 5.51 8.72
CA GLU A 8 5.03 6.03 9.23
C GLU A 8 6.22 5.18 8.76
N TYR A 9 6.10 3.86 8.81
CA TYR A 9 7.11 2.95 8.27
C TYR A 9 7.36 3.21 6.78
N HIS A 10 6.31 3.22 5.94
CA HIS A 10 6.47 3.43 4.51
C HIS A 10 7.05 4.81 4.16
N SER A 11 6.58 5.86 4.83
CA SER A 11 7.12 7.21 4.62
C SER A 11 8.60 7.31 5.00
N SER A 12 9.02 6.65 6.09
CA SER A 12 10.42 6.59 6.51
C SER A 12 11.31 5.87 5.49
N GLN A 13 10.82 4.78 4.88
CA GLN A 13 11.54 4.04 3.84
C GLN A 13 11.72 4.88 2.57
N ILE A 14 10.66 5.55 2.10
CA ILE A 14 10.74 6.44 0.94
C ILE A 14 11.73 7.58 1.22
N LYS A 15 11.71 8.17 2.42
CA LYS A 15 12.64 9.22 2.81
C LYS A 15 14.09 8.75 2.78
N SER A 16 14.39 7.57 3.33
CA SER A 16 15.74 7.00 3.30
C SER A 16 16.22 6.74 1.87
N LEU A 17 15.36 6.19 1.00
CA LEU A 17 15.67 5.99 -0.41
C LEU A 17 15.96 7.31 -1.13
N GLN A 18 15.20 8.37 -0.83
CA GLN A 18 15.43 9.70 -1.41
C GLN A 18 16.77 10.30 -0.94
N GLU A 19 17.14 10.11 0.32
CA GLU A 19 18.43 10.55 0.85
C GLU A 19 19.61 9.84 0.17
N GLN A 20 19.48 8.53 -0.08
CA GLN A 20 20.47 7.74 -0.83
C GLN A 20 20.60 8.24 -2.28
N TYR A 21 19.48 8.47 -2.97
CA TYR A 21 19.47 9.05 -4.32
C TYR A 21 20.21 10.39 -4.38
N ASN A 22 19.92 11.28 -3.43
CA ASN A 22 20.53 12.60 -3.35
C ASN A 22 22.03 12.52 -3.08
N LYS A 23 22.47 11.53 -2.29
CA LYS A 23 23.90 11.30 -2.04
C LYS A 23 24.63 10.88 -3.32
N LEU A 24 24.04 10.00 -4.13
CA LEU A 24 24.59 9.62 -5.43
C LEU A 24 24.60 10.81 -6.41
N GLN A 25 23.56 11.64 -6.41
CA GLN A 25 23.52 12.84 -7.23
C GLN A 25 24.70 13.77 -6.92
N ARG A 26 24.96 14.05 -5.63
CA ARG A 26 26.11 14.89 -5.23
C ARG A 26 27.47 14.28 -5.66
N ARG A 27 27.57 12.95 -5.70
CA ARG A 27 28.79 12.27 -6.19
C ARG A 27 28.96 12.44 -7.69
N LEU A 28 27.86 12.33 -8.45
CA LEU A 28 27.84 12.60 -9.89
C LEU A 28 28.22 14.05 -10.20
N ASP A 29 27.70 15.01 -9.44
CA ASP A 29 28.02 16.43 -9.61
C ASP A 29 29.51 16.69 -9.32
N ARG A 30 30.06 16.06 -8.29
CA ARG A 30 31.47 16.20 -7.90
C ARG A 30 32.42 15.56 -8.90
N ILE A 31 32.15 14.31 -9.31
CA ILE A 31 33.04 13.62 -10.26
C ILE A 31 33.07 14.30 -11.63
N TYR A 32 31.99 15.03 -11.99
CA TYR A 32 31.98 15.87 -13.18
C TYR A 32 32.97 17.04 -13.07
N ILE A 33 33.01 17.73 -11.93
CA ILE A 33 34.00 18.79 -11.67
C ILE A 33 35.42 18.20 -11.68
N ASP A 34 35.64 17.10 -10.95
CA ASP A 34 36.95 16.43 -10.91
C ASP A 34 37.42 16.01 -12.33
N LYS A 35 36.49 15.64 -13.21
CA LYS A 35 36.79 15.32 -14.62
C LYS A 35 37.14 16.56 -15.44
N LEU A 36 36.51 17.70 -15.19
CA LEU A 36 36.84 18.96 -15.85
C LEU A 36 38.22 19.47 -15.44
N ASP A 37 38.60 19.25 -14.19
CA ASP A 37 39.90 19.60 -13.63
C ASP A 37 41.00 18.55 -13.96
N GLU A 38 40.69 17.58 -14.84
CA GLU A 38 41.58 16.48 -15.26
C GLU A 38 42.12 15.63 -14.08
N VAL A 39 41.48 15.67 -12.92
CA VAL A 39 41.84 14.90 -11.72
C VAL A 39 41.51 13.41 -11.89
N VAL A 40 40.48 13.10 -12.69
CA VAL A 40 40.09 11.72 -13.01
C VAL A 40 40.15 11.46 -14.50
N THR A 41 40.50 10.22 -14.87
CA THR A 41 40.51 9.80 -16.27
C THR A 41 39.10 9.69 -16.83
N THR A 42 38.98 9.77 -18.16
CA THR A 42 37.69 9.65 -18.84
C THR A 42 37.06 8.27 -18.58
N GLU A 43 37.87 7.21 -18.57
CA GLU A 43 37.44 5.84 -18.34
C GLU A 43 36.86 5.67 -16.93
N PHE A 44 37.55 6.19 -15.91
CA PHE A 44 37.10 6.13 -14.53
C PHE A 44 35.82 6.94 -14.31
N TYR A 45 35.74 8.13 -14.90
CA TYR A 45 34.54 8.96 -14.87
C TYR A 45 33.33 8.22 -15.47
N GLN A 46 33.51 7.59 -16.65
CA GLN A 46 32.44 6.86 -17.33
C GLN A 46 31.98 5.65 -16.51
N GLU A 47 32.91 4.87 -15.97
CA GLU A 47 32.59 3.71 -15.12
C GLU A 47 31.74 4.11 -13.90
N LYS A 48 32.21 5.09 -13.12
CA LYS A 48 31.50 5.55 -11.91
C LYS A 48 30.19 6.23 -12.21
N THR A 49 30.12 7.01 -13.29
CA THR A 49 28.88 7.63 -13.73
C THR A 49 27.82 6.58 -14.09
N ASN A 50 28.21 5.53 -14.80
CA ASN A 50 27.30 4.44 -15.16
C ASN A 50 26.84 3.66 -13.92
N GLU A 51 27.77 3.32 -13.02
CA GLU A 51 27.48 2.63 -11.76
C GLU A 51 26.43 3.40 -10.93
N TRP A 52 26.69 4.68 -10.64
CA TRP A 52 25.80 5.46 -9.78
C TRP A 52 24.46 5.81 -10.45
N LYS A 53 24.43 6.00 -11.78
CA LYS A 53 23.16 6.16 -12.51
C LYS A 53 22.32 4.89 -12.48
N ASN A 54 22.93 3.71 -12.61
CA ASN A 54 22.22 2.44 -12.48
C ASN A 54 21.65 2.27 -11.07
N GLU A 55 22.42 2.62 -10.04
CA GLU A 55 21.96 2.60 -8.66
C GLU A 55 20.82 3.60 -8.42
N GLN A 56 20.91 4.82 -8.94
CA GLN A 56 19.82 5.81 -8.91
C GLN A 56 18.54 5.29 -9.57
N ASN A 57 18.64 4.62 -10.73
CA ASN A 57 17.50 4.02 -11.41
C ASN A 57 16.84 2.93 -10.54
N ASN A 58 17.64 2.06 -9.91
CA ASN A 58 17.13 1.04 -9.00
C ASN A 58 16.39 1.64 -7.80
N ILE A 59 16.92 2.72 -7.23
CA ILE A 59 16.27 3.47 -6.13
C ILE A 59 14.93 4.05 -6.59
N LEU A 60 14.87 4.67 -7.78
CA LEU A 60 13.63 5.23 -8.33
C LEU A 60 12.56 4.15 -8.56
N VAL A 61 12.96 2.99 -9.09
CA VAL A 61 12.06 1.83 -9.24
C VAL A 61 11.48 1.40 -7.88
N ASN A 62 12.30 1.35 -6.83
CA ASN A 62 11.84 0.99 -5.50
C ASN A 62 10.89 2.04 -4.90
N ILE A 63 11.19 3.33 -5.06
CA ILE A 63 10.30 4.42 -4.64
C ILE A 63 8.93 4.30 -5.33
N ASN A 64 8.91 4.07 -6.65
CA ASN A 64 7.66 3.93 -7.40
C ASN A 64 6.85 2.72 -6.96
N LYS A 65 7.50 1.56 -6.73
CA LYS A 65 6.84 0.38 -6.17
C LYS A 65 6.15 0.68 -4.83
N HIS A 66 6.82 1.42 -3.94
CA HIS A 66 6.23 1.80 -2.66
C HIS A 66 5.04 2.77 -2.81
N LYS A 67 5.10 3.71 -3.77
CA LYS A 67 3.98 4.62 -4.07
C LYS A 67 2.78 3.87 -4.65
N ASP A 68 3.02 3.00 -5.64
CA ASP A 68 1.97 2.23 -6.30
C ASP A 68 1.28 1.25 -5.34
N ALA A 69 2.04 0.59 -4.47
CA ALA A 69 1.49 -0.28 -3.44
C ALA A 69 0.55 0.49 -2.49
N ASN A 70 0.93 1.72 -2.13
CA ASN A 70 0.15 2.58 -1.25
C ASN A 70 -1.15 3.04 -1.91
N THR A 71 -1.10 3.55 -3.15
CA THR A 71 -2.29 3.95 -3.91
C THR A 71 -3.27 2.80 -4.08
N ASN A 72 -2.77 1.62 -4.48
CA ASN A 72 -3.59 0.42 -4.63
C ASN A 72 -4.23 -0.03 -3.30
N TYR A 73 -3.53 0.12 -2.18
CA TYR A 73 -4.06 -0.19 -0.86
C TYR A 73 -5.21 0.75 -0.49
N PHE A 74 -5.03 2.07 -0.65
CA PHE A 74 -6.06 3.07 -0.37
C PHE A 74 -7.30 2.90 -1.23
N GLU A 75 -7.14 2.74 -2.56
CA GLU A 75 -8.27 2.54 -3.47
C GLU A 75 -9.06 1.26 -3.16
N LYS A 76 -8.36 0.17 -2.83
CA LYS A 76 -9.02 -1.07 -2.40
C LYS A 76 -9.77 -0.86 -1.09
N GLY A 77 -9.17 -0.18 -0.11
CA GLY A 77 -9.80 0.16 1.16
C GLY A 77 -11.09 0.97 1.00
N ILE A 78 -11.07 2.01 0.16
CA ILE A 78 -12.25 2.83 -0.15
C ILE A 78 -13.36 1.97 -0.74
N LYS A 79 -13.06 1.14 -1.75
CA LYS A 79 -14.06 0.25 -2.38
C LYS A 79 -14.68 -0.74 -1.39
N ILE A 80 -13.89 -1.28 -0.46
CA ILE A 80 -14.37 -2.17 0.60
C ILE A 80 -15.37 -1.43 1.51
N LEU A 81 -15.03 -0.20 1.93
CA LEU A 81 -15.88 0.61 2.81
C LEU A 81 -17.17 1.04 2.11
N GLU A 82 -17.09 1.47 0.86
CA GLU A 82 -18.25 1.82 0.04
C GLU A 82 -19.20 0.62 -0.14
N LEU A 83 -18.65 -0.56 -0.43
CA LEU A 83 -19.43 -1.77 -0.56
C LEU A 83 -20.09 -2.15 0.77
N ALA A 84 -19.37 -2.08 1.89
CA ALA A 84 -19.93 -2.38 3.20
C ALA A 84 -21.05 -1.39 3.59
N GLN A 85 -20.86 -0.10 3.30
CA GLN A 85 -21.86 0.95 3.56
C GLN A 85 -23.14 0.73 2.76
N LYS A 86 -23.01 0.36 1.48
CA LYS A 86 -24.15 0.15 0.56
C LYS A 86 -24.71 -1.27 0.58
N ALA A 87 -24.06 -2.22 1.26
CA ALA A 87 -24.42 -3.63 1.21
C ALA A 87 -25.87 -3.86 1.64
N TYR A 88 -26.33 -3.23 2.71
CA TYR A 88 -27.69 -3.43 3.21
C TYR A 88 -28.76 -2.91 2.24
N SER A 89 -28.65 -1.67 1.77
CA SER A 89 -29.61 -1.10 0.81
C SER A 89 -29.59 -1.86 -0.51
N THR A 90 -28.39 -2.17 -1.02
CA THR A 90 -28.22 -2.96 -2.25
C THR A 90 -28.83 -4.35 -2.11
N TYR A 91 -28.71 -4.99 -0.94
CA TYR A 91 -29.34 -6.29 -0.68
C TYR A 91 -30.87 -6.21 -0.79
N LEU A 92 -31.50 -5.17 -0.23
CA LEU A 92 -32.95 -5.02 -0.25
C LEU A 92 -33.51 -4.80 -1.66
N GLU A 93 -32.79 -4.04 -2.48
CA GLU A 93 -33.21 -3.66 -3.84
C GLU A 93 -32.96 -4.75 -4.89
N GLN A 94 -32.08 -5.73 -4.61
CA GLN A 94 -31.74 -6.76 -5.58
C GLN A 94 -32.70 -7.96 -5.60
N ASN A 95 -32.81 -8.58 -6.77
CA ASN A 95 -33.48 -9.87 -6.94
C ASN A 95 -32.70 -11.02 -6.27
N ASN A 96 -33.29 -12.22 -6.21
CA ASN A 96 -32.68 -13.37 -5.51
C ASN A 96 -31.25 -13.69 -5.99
N THR A 97 -30.98 -13.56 -7.29
CA THR A 97 -29.65 -13.79 -7.87
C THR A 97 -28.65 -12.74 -7.40
N GLY A 98 -29.05 -11.47 -7.38
CA GLY A 98 -28.21 -10.37 -6.92
C GLY A 98 -27.91 -10.48 -5.41
N LYS A 99 -28.93 -10.75 -4.60
CA LYS A 99 -28.80 -11.02 -3.15
C LYS A 99 -27.77 -12.12 -2.88
N ARG A 100 -27.85 -13.23 -3.62
CA ARG A 100 -26.90 -14.34 -3.51
C ARG A 100 -25.48 -13.91 -3.90
N ASN A 101 -25.33 -13.12 -4.95
CA ASN A 101 -24.02 -12.64 -5.40
C ASN A 101 -23.37 -11.73 -4.35
N LEU A 102 -24.14 -10.79 -3.78
CA LEU A 102 -23.66 -9.93 -2.71
C LEU A 102 -23.23 -10.74 -1.47
N LEU A 103 -24.02 -11.73 -1.07
CA LEU A 103 -23.64 -12.62 0.04
C LEU A 103 -22.38 -13.44 -0.26
N ASN A 104 -22.18 -13.89 -1.52
CA ASN A 104 -20.95 -14.60 -1.90
C ASN A 104 -19.70 -13.72 -1.82
N ILE A 105 -19.83 -12.41 -2.07
CA ILE A 105 -18.75 -11.44 -1.94
C ILE A 105 -18.40 -11.22 -0.45
N LEU A 106 -19.41 -11.16 0.41
CA LEU A 106 -19.24 -10.84 1.84
C LEU A 106 -18.89 -12.07 2.70
N LEU A 107 -19.46 -13.24 2.39
CA LEU A 107 -19.43 -14.43 3.22
C LEU A 107 -18.61 -15.54 2.58
N SER A 108 -17.81 -16.22 3.40
CA SER A 108 -17.07 -17.43 3.03
C SER A 108 -17.86 -18.69 3.34
N ASN A 109 -18.68 -18.64 4.39
CA ASN A 109 -19.57 -19.71 4.80
C ASN A 109 -20.75 -19.11 5.61
N CYS A 110 -21.82 -19.87 5.76
CA CYS A 110 -22.92 -19.58 6.66
C CYS A 110 -23.45 -20.90 7.22
N THR A 111 -23.34 -21.12 8.52
CA THR A 111 -23.80 -22.35 9.17
C THR A 111 -25.12 -22.09 9.91
N LEU A 112 -26.07 -23.01 9.79
CA LEU A 112 -27.32 -23.01 10.55
C LEU A 112 -27.19 -24.04 11.67
N ASN A 113 -27.30 -23.60 12.91
CA ASN A 113 -27.30 -24.48 14.08
C ASN A 113 -28.41 -24.06 15.05
N ASP A 114 -29.27 -25.02 15.40
CA ASP A 114 -30.39 -24.82 16.34
C ASP A 114 -31.25 -23.58 16.01
N GLY A 115 -31.63 -23.43 14.74
CA GLY A 115 -32.42 -22.29 14.25
C GLY A 115 -31.66 -20.96 14.11
N ASN A 116 -30.40 -20.90 14.54
CA ASN A 116 -29.56 -19.69 14.48
C ASN A 116 -28.56 -19.74 13.32
N LEU A 117 -28.39 -18.60 12.63
CA LEU A 117 -27.45 -18.44 11.53
C LEU A 117 -26.12 -17.83 12.01
N TYR A 118 -25.02 -18.47 11.62
CA TYR A 118 -23.66 -18.06 11.95
C TYR A 118 -22.86 -17.77 10.66
N PRO A 119 -22.86 -16.51 10.19
CA PRO A 119 -22.13 -16.11 9.00
C PRO A 119 -20.63 -15.99 9.27
N THR A 120 -19.81 -16.59 8.41
CA THR A 120 -18.35 -16.42 8.41
C THR A 120 -17.95 -15.45 7.31
N TYR A 121 -17.61 -14.22 7.68
CA TYR A 121 -17.23 -13.17 6.73
C TYR A 121 -15.88 -13.44 6.05
N ARG A 122 -15.76 -13.07 4.78
CA ARG A 122 -14.48 -13.04 4.04
C ARG A 122 -13.63 -11.87 4.53
N LYS A 123 -12.31 -12.00 4.46
CA LYS A 123 -11.41 -10.86 4.63
C LYS A 123 -11.56 -9.90 3.45
N PRO A 124 -11.57 -8.58 3.65
CA PRO A 124 -11.44 -7.88 4.95
C PRO A 124 -12.77 -7.52 5.64
N PHE A 125 -13.92 -8.00 5.15
CA PHE A 125 -15.24 -7.71 5.75
C PHE A 125 -15.39 -8.29 7.17
N ASP A 126 -14.61 -9.31 7.52
CA ASP A 126 -14.56 -9.85 8.88
C ASP A 126 -14.09 -8.82 9.91
N LEU A 127 -13.21 -7.89 9.53
CA LEU A 127 -12.78 -6.79 10.39
C LEU A 127 -13.94 -5.82 10.69
N LEU A 128 -14.78 -5.54 9.69
CA LEU A 128 -15.96 -4.68 9.85
C LEU A 128 -17.03 -5.37 10.70
N ALA A 129 -17.27 -6.66 10.48
CA ALA A 129 -18.23 -7.45 11.26
C ALA A 129 -17.80 -7.60 12.73
N LYS A 130 -16.49 -7.82 12.99
CA LYS A 130 -15.92 -7.87 14.35
C LYS A 130 -15.87 -6.49 15.02
N GLY A 131 -15.79 -5.41 14.24
CA GLY A 131 -15.70 -4.02 14.68
C GLY A 131 -16.95 -3.49 15.39
N LEU A 132 -18.09 -4.17 15.30
CA LEU A 132 -19.31 -3.86 16.06
C LEU A 132 -19.31 -4.46 17.48
N SER A 133 -18.31 -5.27 17.85
CA SER A 133 -18.18 -5.89 19.18
C SER A 133 -17.17 -5.22 20.11
N ARG A 134 -16.63 -4.03 19.75
CA ARG A 134 -15.82 -3.20 20.64
C ARG A 134 -16.51 -1.86 20.91
N SER A 135 -17.52 -1.89 21.76
CA SER A 135 -17.98 -0.73 22.53
C SER A 135 -16.86 -0.28 23.48
N ASN A 136 -16.01 0.64 23.02
CA ASN A 136 -15.32 1.69 23.81
C ASN A 136 -14.25 2.34 22.92
N TRP A 137 -14.67 3.32 22.12
CA TRP A 137 -13.76 4.21 21.40
C TRP A 137 -13.75 5.63 22.00
N LEU A 138 -14.02 5.78 23.30
CA LEU A 138 -13.77 7.02 24.04
C LEU A 138 -13.43 6.72 25.51
N PRO A 139 -12.27 7.14 25.99
CA PRO A 139 -12.13 7.86 27.24
C PRO A 139 -11.97 9.35 26.95
N GLY A 140 -12.57 10.20 27.79
CA GLY A 140 -12.45 11.65 27.73
C GLY A 140 -11.07 12.20 28.06
#